data_AF-A0A0P4VU84-F1
#
_entry.id   AF-A0A0P4VU84-F1
#
_cell.length_a   1.000
_cell.length_b   1.000
_cell.length_c   1.000
_cell.angle_alpha   90.00
_cell.angle_beta   90.00
_cell.angle_gamma   90.00
#
_symmetry.space_group_name_H-M   'P 1'
#
loop_
_entity.id
_entity.type
_entity.pdbx_description
1 polymer ?
#
loop_
_entity_poly.entity_id
_entity_poly.type
_entity_poly.pdbx_seq_one_letter_code
_entity_poly.pdbx_strand_id
1 'polypeptide(L)'
;MVKFHKKHGREGTIMVTKVEEPSKYGVVVYDETGKIDSFVEKPQEFVSNKINAGMYIFNPSILQRIECRPMSIEKEVFPFMARDGQLYAQELSGFWMDIGQPKDFLTGMCLYLNSCKINNSAKLYKGPGVVGNVLVDSSAKIGKNCRIGPNVTIGPDVVVEDGACIKRCTILRGATIRSHTWLENCIIGWKCIVGQWVRMENVSVLGEDVIVKDELYINGGMVLPHKSIAASVLEPKIIM
;
A
#
# COMPACT_ATOMS: atom_id res chain seq x y z
N MET A 1 5.61 11.19 -18.33
CA MET A 1 6.02 12.42 -17.65
C MET A 1 7.06 13.24 -18.39
N VAL A 2 8.33 12.83 -18.51
CA VAL A 2 9.39 13.67 -19.14
C VAL A 2 9.02 14.17 -20.56
N LYS A 3 8.51 13.30 -21.43
CA LYS A 3 8.07 13.69 -22.79
C LYS A 3 6.94 14.74 -22.76
N PHE A 4 5.98 14.58 -21.84
CA PHE A 4 4.87 15.52 -21.67
C PHE A 4 5.37 16.87 -21.15
N HIS A 5 6.25 16.86 -20.14
CA HIS A 5 6.87 18.05 -19.57
C HIS A 5 7.62 18.87 -20.63
N LYS A 6 8.47 18.21 -21.42
CA LYS A 6 9.20 18.84 -22.53
C LYS A 6 8.28 19.37 -23.63
N LYS A 7 7.14 18.72 -23.88
CA LYS A 7 6.18 19.11 -24.93
C LYS A 7 5.49 20.44 -24.60
N HIS A 8 5.03 20.65 -23.36
CA HIS A 8 4.36 21.89 -22.99
C HIS A 8 5.36 23.02 -22.63
N GLY A 9 6.60 22.69 -22.26
CA GLY A 9 7.68 23.66 -22.08
C GLY A 9 7.46 24.68 -20.95
N ARG A 10 6.68 24.31 -19.93
CA ARG A 10 6.37 25.16 -18.76
C ARG A 10 7.12 24.70 -17.52
N GLU A 11 7.06 25.49 -16.45
CA GLU A 11 7.89 25.26 -15.27
C GLU A 11 7.62 23.93 -14.56
N GLY A 12 6.41 23.40 -14.58
CA GLY A 12 6.08 22.19 -13.82
C GLY A 12 5.07 21.26 -14.47
N THR A 13 5.26 19.96 -14.21
CA THR A 13 4.26 18.92 -14.39
C THR A 13 4.04 18.20 -13.07
N ILE A 14 2.79 17.98 -12.67
CA ILE A 14 2.43 17.09 -11.56
C ILE A 14 1.69 15.86 -12.10
N MET A 15 1.89 14.72 -11.45
CA MET A 15 1.10 13.52 -11.74
C MET A 15 -0.18 13.54 -10.92
N VAL A 16 -1.31 13.21 -11.55
CA VAL A 16 -2.60 13.06 -10.89
C VAL A 16 -3.13 11.64 -11.07
N THR A 17 -3.90 11.15 -10.11
CA THR A 17 -4.56 9.85 -10.18
C THR A 17 -6.04 9.98 -9.91
N LYS A 18 -6.84 9.07 -10.49
CA LYS A 18 -8.27 8.96 -10.18
C LYS A 18 -8.45 8.11 -8.92
N VAL A 19 -9.29 8.58 -8.01
CA VAL A 19 -9.70 7.84 -6.81
C VAL A 19 -11.21 7.77 -6.71
N GLU A 20 -11.75 6.74 -6.07
CA GLU A 20 -13.20 6.62 -5.86
C GLU A 20 -13.71 7.65 -4.84
N GLU A 21 -12.93 7.93 -3.78
CA GLU A 21 -13.31 8.81 -2.69
C GLU A 21 -12.33 10.01 -2.56
N PRO A 22 -12.58 11.13 -3.27
CA PRO A 22 -11.67 12.28 -3.28
C PRO A 22 -11.77 13.16 -2.02
N SER A 23 -12.78 12.97 -1.16
CA SER A 23 -13.05 13.81 0.03
C SER A 23 -11.89 13.90 1.02
N LYS A 24 -11.01 12.90 1.03
CA LYS A 24 -9.82 12.83 1.89
C LYS A 24 -8.63 13.63 1.35
N TYR A 25 -8.70 14.10 0.11
CA TYR A 25 -7.56 14.62 -0.65
C TYR A 25 -7.80 16.03 -1.23
N GLY A 26 -6.75 16.61 -1.79
CA GLY A 26 -6.84 17.80 -2.65
C GLY A 26 -7.12 17.40 -4.09
N VAL A 27 -8.16 17.98 -4.68
CA VAL A 27 -8.59 17.74 -6.06
C VAL A 27 -7.94 18.75 -7.00
N VAL A 28 -7.51 18.27 -8.16
CA VAL A 28 -6.88 19.09 -9.20
C VAL A 28 -7.85 19.27 -10.36
N VAL A 29 -8.08 20.53 -10.75
CA VAL A 29 -8.91 20.92 -11.89
C VAL A 29 -8.00 21.42 -13.02
N TYR A 30 -8.18 20.88 -14.21
CA TYR A 30 -7.35 21.21 -15.37
C TYR A 30 -8.10 20.98 -16.69
N ASP A 31 -7.66 21.67 -17.74
CA ASP A 31 -8.26 21.61 -19.08
C ASP A 31 -7.83 20.38 -19.90
N GLU A 32 -8.32 20.25 -21.14
CA GLU A 32 -7.99 19.12 -22.02
C GLU A 32 -6.48 19.03 -22.38
N THR A 33 -5.75 20.14 -22.29
CA THR A 33 -4.30 20.19 -22.54
C THR A 33 -3.49 19.72 -21.33
N GLY A 34 -4.15 19.59 -20.17
CA GLY A 34 -3.53 19.32 -18.89
C GLY A 34 -3.13 20.59 -18.13
N LYS A 35 -3.45 21.79 -18.60
CA LYS A 35 -3.12 23.03 -17.88
C LYS A 35 -3.97 23.12 -16.62
N ILE A 36 -3.34 23.30 -15.47
CA ILE A 36 -4.05 23.36 -14.19
C ILE A 36 -4.68 24.75 -14.00
N ASP A 37 -5.97 24.75 -13.71
CA ASP A 37 -6.74 25.96 -13.41
C ASP A 37 -6.71 26.26 -11.92
N SER A 38 -7.02 25.26 -11.09
CA SER A 38 -7.12 25.43 -9.64
C SER A 38 -6.96 24.12 -8.86
N PHE A 39 -6.73 24.30 -7.56
CA PHE A 39 -6.70 23.22 -6.57
C PHE A 39 -7.85 23.44 -5.59
N VAL A 40 -8.57 22.36 -5.27
CA VAL A 40 -9.66 22.39 -4.28
C VAL A 40 -9.33 21.41 -3.16
N GLU A 41 -9.00 21.93 -1.97
CA GLU A 41 -8.66 21.12 -0.80
C GLU A 41 -9.94 20.60 -0.13
N LYS A 42 -10.11 19.26 -0.03
CA LYS A 42 -11.22 18.59 0.66
C LYS A 42 -12.61 19.17 0.30
N PRO A 43 -13.02 19.06 -0.98
CA PRO A 43 -14.27 19.64 -1.41
C PRO A 43 -15.47 18.95 -0.72
N GLN A 44 -16.43 19.75 -0.24
CA GLN A 44 -17.69 19.24 0.35
C GLN A 44 -18.65 18.72 -0.73
N GLU A 45 -18.53 19.24 -1.96
CA GLU A 45 -19.28 18.81 -3.14
C GLU A 45 -18.35 18.16 -4.15
N PHE A 46 -18.87 17.29 -5.01
CA PHE A 46 -18.02 16.64 -6.02
C PHE A 46 -17.55 17.66 -7.08
N VAL A 47 -16.24 17.91 -7.13
CA VAL A 47 -15.61 18.76 -8.16
C VAL A 47 -14.92 17.91 -9.23
N SER A 48 -14.06 16.99 -8.80
CA SER A 48 -13.32 16.06 -9.64
C SER A 48 -12.81 14.91 -8.77
N ASN A 49 -12.53 13.77 -9.39
CA ASN A 49 -11.98 12.60 -8.71
C ASN A 49 -10.46 12.47 -8.90
N LYS A 50 -9.81 13.51 -9.44
CA LYS A 50 -8.38 13.51 -9.74
C LYS A 50 -7.61 14.21 -8.63
N ILE A 51 -6.75 13.45 -7.96
CA ILE A 51 -5.96 13.93 -6.83
C ILE A 51 -4.49 13.99 -7.20
N ASN A 52 -3.74 14.82 -6.47
CA ASN A 52 -2.28 14.86 -6.55
C ASN A 52 -1.68 13.49 -6.16
N ALA A 53 -0.85 12.91 -7.04
CA ALA A 53 -0.23 11.61 -6.81
C ALA A 53 1.17 11.68 -6.14
N GLY A 54 1.67 12.88 -5.83
CA GLY A 54 2.94 13.07 -5.14
C GLY A 54 4.19 12.94 -6.03
N MET A 55 4.03 12.99 -7.36
CA MET A 55 5.14 12.90 -8.32
C MET A 55 5.20 14.14 -9.20
N TYR A 56 6.37 14.77 -9.27
CA TYR A 56 6.55 16.06 -9.93
C TYR A 56 7.78 16.09 -10.83
N ILE A 57 7.73 16.88 -11.90
CA ILE A 57 8.89 17.29 -12.71
C ILE A 57 8.85 18.81 -12.81
N PHE A 58 9.97 19.45 -12.50
CA PHE A 58 10.11 20.90 -12.58
C PHE A 58 11.35 21.32 -13.36
N ASN A 59 11.27 22.47 -14.00
CA ASN A 59 12.45 23.22 -14.43
C ASN A 59 13.11 23.89 -13.21
N PRO A 60 14.43 24.11 -13.21
CA PRO A 60 15.13 24.77 -12.10
C PRO A 60 14.60 26.17 -11.73
N SER A 61 13.88 26.85 -12.63
CA SER A 61 13.27 28.16 -12.36
C SER A 61 12.28 28.14 -11.19
N ILE A 62 11.70 26.98 -10.86
CA ILE A 62 10.85 26.84 -9.67
C ILE A 62 11.56 27.24 -8.38
N LEU A 63 12.89 27.12 -8.31
CA LEU A 63 13.66 27.49 -7.12
C LEU A 63 13.53 28.98 -6.78
N GLN A 64 13.22 29.83 -7.77
CA GLN A 64 12.95 31.26 -7.55
C GLN A 64 11.62 31.51 -6.82
N ARG A 65 10.72 30.51 -6.80
CA ARG A 65 9.42 30.55 -6.10
C ARG A 65 9.49 29.97 -4.69
N ILE A 66 10.64 29.41 -4.30
CA ILE A 66 10.82 28.72 -3.01
C ILE A 66 11.65 29.62 -2.10
N GLU A 67 11.06 30.00 -0.98
CA GLU A 67 11.74 30.76 0.06
C GLU A 67 12.54 29.82 0.97
N CYS A 68 13.67 30.30 1.52
CA CYS A 68 14.48 29.54 2.49
C CYS A 68 13.83 29.53 3.88
N ARG A 69 12.61 28.98 3.97
CA ARG A 69 11.87 28.74 5.21
C ARG A 69 11.06 27.45 5.09
N PRO A 70 10.59 26.86 6.20
CA PRO A 70 9.59 25.81 6.14
C PRO A 70 8.37 26.29 5.33
N MET A 71 8.04 25.57 4.26
CA MET A 71 6.90 25.87 3.40
C MET A 71 6.38 24.62 2.71
N SER A 72 5.10 24.61 2.35
CA SER A 72 4.48 23.57 1.54
C SER A 72 4.41 24.01 0.08
N ILE A 73 5.12 23.31 -0.81
CA ILE A 73 5.05 23.62 -2.25
C ILE A 73 3.60 23.50 -2.78
N GLU A 74 2.82 22.58 -2.23
CA GLU A 74 1.45 22.30 -2.68
C GLU A 74 0.49 23.42 -2.30
N LYS A 75 0.68 24.03 -1.13
CA LYS A 75 -0.18 25.12 -0.63
C LYS A 75 0.33 26.51 -1.03
N GLU A 76 1.64 26.67 -1.13
CA GLU A 76 2.29 27.98 -1.23
C GLU A 76 2.98 28.23 -2.56
N VAL A 77 3.15 27.22 -3.44
CA VAL A 77 3.80 27.40 -4.76
C VAL A 77 2.86 27.00 -5.90
N PHE A 78 2.25 25.81 -5.83
CA PHE A 78 1.40 25.29 -6.91
C PHE A 78 0.22 26.20 -7.27
N PRO A 79 -0.51 26.82 -6.32
CA PRO A 79 -1.60 27.73 -6.67
C PRO A 79 -1.12 28.94 -7.49
N PHE A 80 0.08 29.46 -7.21
CA PHE A 80 0.65 30.57 -7.97
C PHE A 80 1.16 30.11 -9.34
N MET A 81 1.82 28.94 -9.42
CA MET A 81 2.23 28.37 -10.71
C MET A 81 1.02 28.09 -11.62
N ALA A 82 -0.10 27.62 -11.07
CA ALA A 82 -1.34 27.41 -11.82
C ALA A 82 -1.90 28.75 -12.34
N ARG A 83 -1.99 29.78 -11.48
CA ARG A 83 -2.41 31.14 -11.90
C ARG A 83 -1.54 31.71 -13.02
N ASP A 84 -0.22 31.49 -12.95
CA ASP A 84 0.74 31.92 -13.97
C ASP A 84 0.69 31.06 -15.26
N GLY A 85 -0.13 30.01 -15.29
CA GLY A 85 -0.19 29.07 -16.40
C GLY A 85 1.07 28.23 -16.60
N GLN A 86 1.84 28.02 -15.52
CA GLN A 86 3.13 27.34 -15.53
C GLN A 86 3.08 25.88 -15.03
N LEU A 87 1.92 25.41 -14.57
CA LEU A 87 1.75 24.08 -13.98
C LEU A 87 0.75 23.24 -14.78
N TYR A 88 1.15 22.01 -15.11
CA TYR A 88 0.34 21.07 -15.88
C TYR A 88 0.16 19.75 -15.13
N ALA A 89 -0.99 19.10 -15.29
CA ALA A 89 -1.30 17.77 -14.78
C ALA A 89 -1.13 16.72 -15.88
N GLN A 90 -0.52 15.60 -15.53
CA GLN A 90 -0.58 14.38 -16.33
C GLN A 90 -1.25 13.27 -15.53
N GLU A 91 -2.20 12.55 -16.13
CA GLU A 91 -2.79 11.37 -15.47
C GLU A 91 -1.81 10.21 -15.38
N LEU A 92 -1.76 9.58 -14.20
CA LEU A 92 -1.03 8.35 -13.95
C LEU A 92 -1.69 7.20 -14.70
N SER A 93 -0.93 6.51 -15.53
CA SER A 93 -1.32 5.21 -16.08
C SER A 93 -1.00 4.12 -15.07
N GLY A 94 -2.01 3.49 -14.46
CA GLY A 94 -1.82 2.37 -13.55
C GLY A 94 -2.63 2.52 -12.27
N PHE A 95 -2.09 1.97 -11.18
CA PHE A 95 -2.71 2.07 -9.86
C PHE A 95 -1.89 3.00 -8.96
N TRP A 96 -2.56 3.53 -7.93
CA TRP A 96 -1.96 4.37 -6.91
C TRP A 96 -2.63 4.06 -5.57
N MET A 97 -1.86 4.13 -4.49
CA MET A 97 -2.37 3.97 -3.13
C MET A 97 -1.51 4.77 -2.16
N ASP A 98 -2.15 5.54 -1.29
CA ASP A 98 -1.51 6.15 -0.12
C ASP A 98 -1.42 5.11 1.00
N ILE A 99 -0.20 4.68 1.34
CA ILE A 99 0.05 3.58 2.28
C ILE A 99 0.33 4.16 3.68
N GLY A 100 -0.60 4.97 4.19
CA GLY A 100 -0.51 5.60 5.51
C GLY A 100 -1.02 4.74 6.68
N GLN A 101 -1.93 3.79 6.43
CA GLN A 101 -2.52 2.92 7.45
C GLN A 101 -2.38 1.43 7.07
N PRO A 102 -2.39 0.49 8.04
CA PRO A 102 -2.27 -0.94 7.75
C PRO A 102 -3.31 -1.50 6.76
N LYS A 103 -4.56 -1.03 6.84
CA LYS A 103 -5.62 -1.43 5.90
C LYS A 103 -5.27 -1.01 4.47
N ASP A 104 -4.64 0.16 4.32
CA ASP A 104 -4.30 0.76 3.04
C ASP A 104 -3.08 0.08 2.43
N PHE A 105 -2.13 -0.34 3.28
CA PHE A 105 -1.03 -1.23 2.89
C PHE A 105 -1.55 -2.52 2.24
N LEU A 106 -2.52 -3.20 2.88
CA LEU A 106 -3.11 -4.43 2.34
C LEU A 106 -3.85 -4.17 1.01
N THR A 107 -4.52 -3.02 0.88
CA THR A 107 -5.16 -2.62 -0.38
C THR A 107 -4.13 -2.35 -1.48
N GLY A 108 -3.06 -1.60 -1.18
CA GLY A 108 -1.95 -1.35 -2.09
C GLY A 108 -1.26 -2.64 -2.54
N MET A 109 -1.06 -3.60 -1.63
CA MET A 109 -0.58 -4.95 -1.95
C MET A 109 -1.51 -5.66 -2.94
N CYS A 110 -2.84 -5.60 -2.74
CA CYS A 110 -3.80 -6.20 -3.68
C CYS A 110 -3.72 -5.56 -5.08
N LEU A 111 -3.63 -4.22 -5.14
CA LEU A 111 -3.48 -3.49 -6.40
C LEU A 111 -2.18 -3.87 -7.12
N TYR A 112 -1.07 -3.97 -6.38
CA TYR A 112 0.21 -4.40 -6.93
C TYR A 112 0.16 -5.83 -7.49
N LEU A 113 -0.43 -6.77 -6.75
CA LEU A 113 -0.58 -8.16 -7.19
C LEU A 113 -1.48 -8.27 -8.43
N ASN A 114 -2.54 -7.46 -8.51
CA ASN A 114 -3.37 -7.39 -9.71
C ASN A 114 -2.61 -6.79 -10.90
N SER A 115 -1.81 -5.75 -10.68
CA SER A 115 -0.93 -5.20 -11.72
C SER A 115 0.09 -6.23 -12.21
N CYS A 116 0.65 -7.05 -11.32
CA CYS A 116 1.51 -8.17 -11.71
C CYS A 116 0.73 -9.18 -12.57
N LYS A 117 -0.51 -9.53 -12.21
CA LYS A 117 -1.34 -10.41 -13.04
C LYS A 117 -1.51 -9.89 -14.47
N ILE A 118 -1.75 -8.58 -14.63
CA ILE A 118 -2.00 -7.95 -15.93
C ILE A 118 -0.70 -7.80 -16.74
N ASN A 119 0.37 -7.32 -16.10
CA ASN A 119 1.57 -6.87 -16.79
C ASN A 119 2.72 -7.91 -16.81
N ASN A 120 2.77 -8.81 -15.82
CA ASN A 120 3.82 -9.82 -15.69
C ASN A 120 3.35 -11.01 -14.84
N SER A 121 2.39 -11.77 -15.38
CA SER A 121 1.76 -12.88 -14.66
C SER A 121 2.74 -13.99 -14.28
N ALA A 122 3.88 -14.10 -14.97
CA ALA A 122 4.95 -15.06 -14.68
C ALA A 122 5.61 -14.81 -13.32
N LYS A 123 5.52 -13.59 -12.77
CA LYS A 123 6.01 -13.28 -11.42
C LYS A 123 5.14 -13.88 -10.31
N LEU A 124 3.88 -14.20 -10.60
CA LEU A 124 2.98 -14.77 -9.60
C LEU A 124 3.30 -16.25 -9.37
N TYR A 125 3.35 -16.63 -8.11
CA TYR A 125 3.61 -18.00 -7.71
C TYR A 125 2.44 -18.90 -8.09
N LYS A 126 2.77 -20.08 -8.60
CA LYS A 126 1.83 -21.16 -8.90
C LYS A 126 2.29 -22.40 -8.15
N GLY A 127 1.39 -22.99 -7.39
CA GLY A 127 1.67 -24.19 -6.63
C GLY A 127 0.37 -24.82 -6.11
N PRO A 128 0.45 -26.02 -5.50
CA PRO A 128 -0.71 -26.67 -4.91
C PRO A 128 -1.40 -25.77 -3.88
N GLY A 129 -2.73 -25.71 -3.92
CA GLY A 129 -3.52 -24.93 -2.95
C GLY A 129 -3.46 -23.40 -3.10
N VAL A 130 -2.76 -22.88 -4.09
CA VAL A 130 -2.73 -21.45 -4.40
C VAL A 130 -4.03 -21.02 -5.07
N VAL A 131 -4.61 -19.91 -4.61
CA VAL A 131 -5.85 -19.33 -5.13
C VAL A 131 -5.61 -17.87 -5.50
N GLY A 132 -5.87 -17.48 -6.75
CA GLY A 132 -5.76 -16.08 -7.18
C GLY A 132 -4.33 -15.56 -7.25
N ASN A 133 -4.13 -14.28 -6.90
CA ASN A 133 -2.82 -13.63 -7.02
C ASN A 133 -1.98 -13.86 -5.76
N VAL A 134 -0.88 -14.57 -5.89
CA VAL A 134 0.07 -14.82 -4.79
C VAL A 134 1.48 -14.57 -5.29
N LEU A 135 2.28 -13.90 -4.47
CA LEU A 135 3.71 -13.71 -4.69
C LEU A 135 4.47 -14.42 -3.57
N VAL A 136 5.43 -15.25 -3.93
CA VAL A 136 6.25 -16.01 -2.98
C VAL A 136 7.71 -15.84 -3.37
N ASP A 137 8.53 -15.47 -2.40
CA ASP A 137 9.98 -15.46 -2.60
C ASP A 137 10.52 -16.88 -2.78
N SER A 138 11.53 -17.05 -3.63
CA SER A 138 12.13 -18.34 -3.93
C SER A 138 12.74 -19.07 -2.74
N SER A 139 13.16 -18.38 -1.68
CA SER A 139 13.71 -19.03 -0.48
C SER A 139 12.65 -19.46 0.54
N ALA A 140 11.39 -19.05 0.34
CA ALA A 140 10.29 -19.44 1.22
C ALA A 140 9.96 -20.93 1.10
N LYS A 141 9.56 -21.54 2.21
CA LYS A 141 9.17 -22.95 2.27
C LYS A 141 7.69 -23.04 2.61
N ILE A 142 6.92 -23.74 1.78
CA ILE A 142 5.48 -23.94 1.97
C ILE A 142 5.23 -25.43 2.19
N GLY A 143 4.56 -25.75 3.29
CA GLY A 143 4.15 -27.09 3.68
C GLY A 143 3.03 -27.66 2.80
N LYS A 144 2.66 -28.90 3.10
CA LYS A 144 1.61 -29.64 2.40
C LYS A 144 0.22 -29.14 2.80
N ASN A 145 -0.75 -29.32 1.90
CA ASN A 145 -2.16 -29.04 2.15
C ASN A 145 -2.46 -27.58 2.56
N CYS A 146 -1.57 -26.63 2.26
CA CYS A 146 -1.82 -25.22 2.50
C CYS A 146 -2.85 -24.67 1.51
N ARG A 147 -3.62 -23.66 1.92
CA ARG A 147 -4.46 -22.87 1.02
C ARG A 147 -4.05 -21.41 1.08
N ILE A 148 -3.42 -20.91 0.03
CA ILE A 148 -2.79 -19.59 0.02
C ILE A 148 -3.43 -18.72 -1.05
N GLY A 149 -4.02 -17.61 -0.63
CA GLY A 149 -4.64 -16.59 -1.47
C GLY A 149 -6.18 -16.54 -1.36
N PRO A 150 -6.81 -15.58 -2.07
CA PRO A 150 -6.19 -14.58 -2.94
C PRO A 150 -5.43 -13.49 -2.19
N ASN A 151 -4.55 -12.82 -2.93
CA ASN A 151 -3.81 -11.62 -2.53
C ASN A 151 -2.86 -11.86 -1.36
N VAL A 152 -1.89 -12.76 -1.53
CA VAL A 152 -0.89 -13.04 -0.48
C VAL A 152 0.50 -12.72 -0.98
N THR A 153 1.32 -12.10 -0.13
CA THR A 153 2.77 -12.01 -0.34
C THR A 153 3.51 -12.75 0.77
N ILE A 154 4.45 -13.61 0.37
CA ILE A 154 5.31 -14.37 1.26
C ILE A 154 6.75 -13.95 0.97
N GLY A 155 7.39 -13.30 1.94
CA GLY A 155 8.74 -12.78 1.84
C GLY A 155 9.83 -13.86 1.94
N PRO A 156 11.10 -13.44 1.84
CA PRO A 156 12.25 -14.34 1.90
C PRO A 156 12.32 -15.11 3.23
N ASP A 157 12.76 -16.36 3.16
CA ASP A 157 13.06 -17.22 4.30
C ASP A 157 11.87 -17.48 5.22
N VAL A 158 10.65 -17.20 4.74
CA VAL A 158 9.41 -17.51 5.45
C VAL A 158 9.16 -19.02 5.40
N VAL A 159 8.71 -19.56 6.53
CA VAL A 159 8.27 -20.95 6.62
C VAL A 159 6.78 -20.97 6.90
N VAL A 160 6.02 -21.58 6.00
CA VAL A 160 4.60 -21.90 6.21
C VAL A 160 4.50 -23.40 6.41
N GLU A 161 4.11 -23.85 7.59
CA GLU A 161 3.90 -25.26 7.91
C GLU A 161 2.57 -25.79 7.33
N ASP A 162 2.35 -27.10 7.48
CA ASP A 162 1.27 -27.83 6.83
C ASP A 162 -0.14 -27.32 7.21
N GLY A 163 -1.05 -27.33 6.25
CA GLY A 163 -2.47 -27.04 6.48
C GLY A 163 -2.80 -25.57 6.76
N ALA A 164 -1.84 -24.65 6.67
CA ALA A 164 -2.09 -23.23 6.87
C ALA A 164 -3.01 -22.65 5.79
N CYS A 165 -3.90 -21.75 6.20
CA CYS A 165 -4.85 -21.06 5.32
C CYS A 165 -4.61 -19.55 5.39
N ILE A 166 -4.20 -18.92 4.29
CA ILE A 166 -3.70 -17.55 4.31
C ILE A 166 -4.40 -16.75 3.20
N LYS A 167 -5.02 -15.62 3.51
CA LYS A 167 -5.77 -14.79 2.53
C LYS A 167 -5.60 -13.31 2.82
N ARG A 168 -5.35 -12.50 1.78
CA ARG A 168 -5.18 -11.05 1.91
C ARG A 168 -4.14 -10.70 3.00
N CYS A 169 -2.96 -11.32 2.92
CA CYS A 169 -1.91 -11.18 3.92
C CYS A 169 -0.55 -10.83 3.31
N THR A 170 0.27 -10.14 4.10
CA THR A 170 1.70 -9.97 3.83
C THR A 170 2.49 -10.60 4.97
N ILE A 171 3.42 -11.49 4.63
CA ILE A 171 4.27 -12.18 5.59
C ILE A 171 5.72 -11.80 5.30
N LEU A 172 6.34 -11.09 6.23
CA LEU A 172 7.68 -10.52 6.06
C LEU A 172 8.79 -11.53 6.41
N ARG A 173 10.02 -11.16 6.04
CA ARG A 173 11.17 -12.06 6.01
C ARG A 173 11.34 -12.83 7.33
N GLY A 174 11.63 -14.13 7.20
CA GLY A 174 12.00 -15.00 8.31
C GLY A 174 10.87 -15.33 9.27
N ALA A 175 9.62 -14.92 8.98
CA ALA A 175 8.49 -15.31 9.79
C ALA A 175 8.15 -16.81 9.62
N THR A 176 7.64 -17.43 10.67
CA THR A 176 7.17 -18.81 10.68
C THR A 176 5.68 -18.84 10.99
N ILE A 177 4.88 -19.37 10.06
CA ILE A 177 3.45 -19.62 10.25
C ILE A 177 3.28 -21.12 10.50
N ARG A 178 2.90 -21.48 11.71
CA ARG A 178 2.82 -22.89 12.11
C ARG A 178 1.54 -23.57 11.63
N SER A 179 1.51 -24.89 11.81
CA SER A 179 0.54 -25.79 11.21
C SER A 179 -0.91 -25.41 11.54
N HIS A 180 -1.79 -25.58 10.56
CA HIS A 180 -3.24 -25.35 10.66
C HIS A 180 -3.67 -23.94 11.10
N THR A 181 -2.79 -22.96 10.98
CA THR A 181 -3.10 -21.56 11.27
C THR A 181 -3.87 -20.91 10.14
N TRP A 182 -4.84 -20.07 10.52
CA TRP A 182 -5.67 -19.32 9.60
C TRP A 182 -5.38 -17.82 9.74
N LEU A 183 -5.02 -17.18 8.64
CA LEU A 183 -4.72 -15.76 8.56
C LEU A 183 -5.58 -15.11 7.48
N GLU A 184 -6.35 -14.10 7.85
CA GLU A 184 -7.06 -13.26 6.90
C GLU A 184 -6.79 -11.79 7.21
N ASN A 185 -6.52 -10.95 6.21
CA ASN A 185 -6.32 -9.51 6.42
C ASN A 185 -5.22 -9.22 7.47
N CYS A 186 -4.05 -9.85 7.36
CA CYS A 186 -2.97 -9.71 8.35
C CYS A 186 -1.66 -9.21 7.75
N ILE A 187 -0.89 -8.47 8.54
CA ILE A 187 0.50 -8.12 8.25
C ILE A 187 1.37 -8.78 9.33
N ILE A 188 2.13 -9.79 8.94
CA ILE A 188 3.03 -10.52 9.84
C ILE A 188 4.44 -9.94 9.67
N GLY A 189 4.96 -9.33 10.75
CA GLY A 189 6.26 -8.70 10.81
C GLY A 189 7.44 -9.66 10.64
N TRP A 190 8.64 -9.09 10.51
CA TRP A 190 9.88 -9.85 10.38
C TRP A 190 10.07 -10.81 11.55
N LYS A 191 10.59 -12.01 11.27
CA LYS A 191 10.96 -13.02 12.28
C LYS A 191 9.85 -13.39 13.27
N CYS A 192 8.58 -13.09 12.94
CA CYS A 192 7.47 -13.48 13.82
C CYS A 192 7.27 -14.98 13.82
N ILE A 193 6.76 -15.51 14.92
CA ILE A 193 6.29 -16.90 15.01
C ILE A 193 4.80 -16.85 15.32
N VAL A 194 3.98 -17.31 14.39
CA VAL A 194 2.55 -17.52 14.62
C VAL A 194 2.34 -18.98 14.96
N GLY A 195 1.89 -19.24 16.19
CA GLY A 195 1.63 -20.58 16.74
C GLY A 195 0.67 -21.42 15.90
N GLN A 196 0.56 -22.69 16.26
CA GLN A 196 -0.36 -23.65 15.62
C GLN A 196 -1.81 -23.31 15.96
N TRP A 197 -2.75 -23.62 15.06
CA TRP A 197 -4.19 -23.42 15.30
C TRP A 197 -4.56 -21.98 15.65
N VAL A 198 -3.71 -21.02 15.28
CA VAL A 198 -3.98 -19.61 15.51
C VAL A 198 -4.95 -19.10 14.45
N ARG A 199 -5.86 -18.23 14.85
CA ARG A 199 -6.75 -17.49 13.94
C ARG A 199 -6.48 -16.00 14.07
N MET A 200 -6.12 -15.33 12.98
CA MET A 200 -5.94 -13.87 12.96
C MET A 200 -6.78 -13.22 11.86
N GLU A 201 -7.51 -12.15 12.20
CA GLU A 201 -8.33 -11.38 11.26
C GLU A 201 -8.42 -9.88 11.57
N ASN A 202 -9.21 -9.18 10.76
CA ASN A 202 -9.64 -7.81 10.97
C ASN A 202 -8.47 -6.78 11.02
N VAL A 203 -7.53 -6.89 10.08
CA VAL A 203 -6.36 -5.99 9.99
C VAL A 203 -5.47 -6.11 11.22
N SER A 204 -5.08 -7.35 11.55
CA SER A 204 -4.09 -7.61 12.60
C SER A 204 -2.66 -7.39 12.08
N VAL A 205 -1.83 -6.74 12.89
CA VAL A 205 -0.45 -6.38 12.55
C VAL A 205 0.48 -6.85 13.66
N LEU A 206 1.51 -7.60 13.30
CA LEU A 206 2.61 -7.95 14.19
C LEU A 206 3.85 -7.14 13.83
N GLY A 207 4.47 -6.50 14.82
CA GLY A 207 5.80 -5.89 14.73
C GLY A 207 6.90 -6.93 14.51
N GLU A 208 8.16 -6.52 14.46
CA GLU A 208 9.28 -7.47 14.37
C GLU A 208 9.33 -8.40 15.60
N ASP A 209 9.66 -9.67 15.38
CA ASP A 209 9.99 -10.64 16.43
C ASP A 209 8.85 -10.81 17.46
N VAL A 210 7.62 -10.89 16.97
CA VAL A 210 6.45 -11.21 17.78
C VAL A 210 6.18 -12.71 17.75
N ILE A 211 5.95 -13.28 18.92
CA ILE A 211 5.56 -14.69 19.09
C ILE A 211 4.10 -14.74 19.53
N VAL A 212 3.23 -15.29 18.68
CA VAL A 212 1.85 -15.64 19.05
C VAL A 212 1.86 -17.10 19.47
N LYS A 213 1.45 -17.42 20.70
CA LYS A 213 1.34 -18.80 21.18
C LYS A 213 0.23 -19.55 20.43
N ASP A 214 0.30 -20.87 20.53
CA ASP A 214 -0.66 -21.78 19.86
C ASP A 214 -2.11 -21.52 20.35
N GLU A 215 -3.08 -21.85 19.49
CA GLU A 215 -4.53 -21.86 19.79
C GLU A 215 -5.15 -20.49 20.14
N LEU A 216 -4.48 -19.40 19.76
CA LEU A 216 -4.96 -18.05 20.02
C LEU A 216 -5.82 -17.48 18.88
N TYR A 217 -6.77 -16.63 19.26
CA TYR A 217 -7.54 -15.80 18.33
C TYR A 217 -7.13 -14.33 18.47
N ILE A 218 -6.77 -13.68 17.36
CA ILE A 218 -6.39 -12.27 17.30
C ILE A 218 -7.31 -11.52 16.32
N ASN A 219 -8.13 -10.62 16.86
CA ASN A 219 -9.08 -9.80 16.11
C ASN A 219 -8.63 -8.33 16.11
N GLY A 220 -8.05 -7.85 15.01
CA GLY A 220 -7.60 -6.47 14.85
C GLY A 220 -6.51 -6.05 15.84
N GLY A 221 -5.65 -6.98 16.25
CA GLY A 221 -4.56 -6.70 17.18
C GLY A 221 -3.39 -6.00 16.48
N MET A 222 -2.92 -4.89 17.03
CA MET A 222 -1.68 -4.21 16.60
C MET A 222 -0.61 -4.46 17.66
N VAL A 223 0.23 -5.47 17.45
CA VAL A 223 1.25 -5.90 18.42
C VAL A 223 2.57 -5.22 18.10
N LEU A 224 3.14 -4.50 19.08
CA LEU A 224 4.45 -3.88 18.94
C LEU A 224 5.58 -4.93 18.87
N PRO A 225 6.78 -4.56 18.39
CA PRO A 225 7.90 -5.49 18.27
C PRO A 225 8.33 -6.15 19.60
N HIS A 226 8.93 -7.33 19.49
CA HIS A 226 9.55 -8.09 20.59
C HIS A 226 8.56 -8.47 21.70
N LYS A 227 7.38 -8.98 21.31
CA LYS A 227 6.31 -9.37 22.23
C LYS A 227 5.99 -10.85 22.11
N SER A 228 5.55 -11.43 23.23
CA SER A 228 4.95 -12.77 23.24
C SER A 228 3.50 -12.65 23.67
N ILE A 229 2.57 -13.05 22.79
CA ILE A 229 1.14 -13.07 23.04
C ILE A 229 0.74 -14.46 23.51
N ALA A 230 0.27 -14.56 24.75
CA ALA A 230 -0.17 -15.82 25.38
C ALA A 230 -1.69 -15.85 25.66
N ALA A 231 -2.42 -14.81 25.25
CA ALA A 231 -3.87 -14.73 25.44
C ALA A 231 -4.53 -14.14 24.19
N SER A 232 -5.74 -14.60 23.89
CA SER A 232 -6.53 -14.13 22.76
C SER A 232 -6.87 -12.65 22.87
N VAL A 233 -7.00 -12.01 21.71
CA VAL A 233 -7.34 -10.60 21.53
C VAL A 233 -8.68 -10.58 20.82
N LEU A 234 -9.76 -10.40 21.60
CA LEU A 234 -11.12 -10.50 21.08
C LEU A 234 -11.59 -9.21 20.40
N GLU A 235 -11.00 -8.08 20.77
CA GLU A 235 -11.34 -6.77 20.22
C GLU A 235 -10.09 -6.01 19.72
N PRO A 236 -10.24 -5.14 18.70
CA PRO A 236 -9.14 -4.37 18.15
C PRO A 236 -8.46 -3.52 19.22
N LYS A 237 -7.15 -3.69 19.38
CA LYS A 237 -6.35 -2.90 20.32
C LYS A 237 -4.87 -2.91 19.95
N ILE A 238 -4.17 -1.89 20.45
CA ILE A 238 -2.71 -1.85 20.42
C ILE A 238 -2.17 -2.61 21.63
N ILE A 239 -1.21 -3.50 21.40
CA ILE A 239 -0.55 -4.31 22.43
C ILE A 239 0.89 -3.84 22.50
N MET A 240 1.22 -3.20 23.62
CA MET A 240 2.48 -2.48 23.82
C MET A 240 3.59 -3.32 24.38
#